data_AF-A0A9X3DJQ5-F1
#
_entry.id   AF-A0A9X3DJQ5-F1
#
_cell.length_a   1.000
_cell.length_b   1.000
_cell.length_c   1.000
_cell.angle_alpha   90.00
_cell.angle_beta   90.00
_cell.angle_gamma   90.00
#
_symmetry.space_group_name_H-M   'P 1'
#
loop_
_entity.id
_entity.type
_entity.pdbx_description
1 polymer ?
#
loop_
_entity_poly.entity_id
_entity_poly.type
_entity_poly.pdbx_seq_one_letter_code
_entity_poly.pdbx_strand_id
1 'polypeptide(L)'
;MRYLVLGVFSLTLFSFSCKKRVDYAQYAEFHYLNSTSKKIVMDYPKKKFAIEANGGEYFFEVRGIGPESISPDSYNFGLPINLTEENRIPVTIKIGDKCFISTETSEHTLINVNSYKIEKINEGHYKFTYTFTEADYNRAVNCP
;
A
#
# COMPACT_ATOMS: atom_id res chain seq x y z
N MET A 1 -59.16 3.04 49.05
CA MET A 1 -59.18 3.64 47.70
C MET A 1 -57.73 3.87 47.28
N ARG A 2 -57.23 3.02 46.37
CA ARG A 2 -56.75 3.35 45.00
C ARG A 2 -55.22 3.49 44.93
N TYR A 3 -54.62 2.44 44.36
CA TYR A 3 -53.26 2.41 43.82
C TYR A 3 -53.11 3.43 42.68
N LEU A 4 -51.92 4.01 42.54
CA LEU A 4 -51.45 4.46 41.23
C LEU A 4 -49.93 4.24 41.13
N VAL A 5 -49.61 3.07 40.57
CA VAL A 5 -48.34 2.73 39.93
C VAL A 5 -48.37 3.35 38.53
N LEU A 6 -47.47 4.29 38.26
CA LEU A 6 -47.01 4.73 36.93
C LEU A 6 -45.61 5.32 37.18
N GLY A 7 -44.48 4.74 36.78
CA GLY A 7 -44.23 3.96 35.59
C GLY A 7 -43.56 4.86 34.54
N VAL A 8 -42.26 4.64 34.32
CA VAL A 8 -41.49 4.93 33.09
C VAL A 8 -41.25 6.45 32.84
N PHE A 9 -40.04 6.98 32.70
CA PHE A 9 -39.04 6.63 31.70
C PHE A 9 -37.64 7.08 32.12
N SER A 10 -36.73 6.11 32.15
CA SER A 10 -35.31 6.32 31.89
C SER A 10 -35.16 7.05 30.55
N LEU A 11 -34.73 8.32 30.58
CA LEU A 11 -34.20 9.01 29.42
C LEU A 11 -32.70 9.21 29.61
N THR A 12 -31.97 8.11 29.71
CA THR A 12 -30.57 8.09 29.27
C THR A 12 -30.57 8.32 27.76
N LEU A 13 -30.62 9.59 27.36
CA LEU A 13 -30.28 10.03 26.01
C LEU A 13 -28.80 9.74 25.81
N PHE A 14 -28.49 8.48 25.50
CA PHE A 14 -27.28 8.14 24.78
C PHE A 14 -27.37 8.83 23.43
N SER A 15 -26.85 10.05 23.37
CA SER A 15 -26.54 10.75 22.14
C SER A 15 -25.42 9.99 21.43
N PHE A 16 -25.74 8.83 20.85
CA PHE A 16 -24.93 8.25 19.79
C PHE A 16 -25.05 9.18 18.58
N SER A 17 -24.29 10.28 18.64
CA SER A 17 -24.02 11.12 17.48
C SER A 17 -23.22 10.27 16.51
N CYS A 18 -23.96 9.56 15.65
CA CYS A 18 -23.39 8.86 14.51
C CYS A 18 -22.87 9.96 13.57
N LYS A 19 -21.60 10.34 13.73
CA LYS A 19 -20.94 11.25 12.80
C LYS A 19 -20.99 10.59 11.43
N LYS A 20 -21.75 11.18 10.52
CA LYS A 20 -21.83 10.76 9.12
C LYS A 20 -20.40 10.77 8.58
N ARG A 21 -19.88 9.60 8.19
CA ARG A 21 -18.58 9.52 7.52
C ARG A 21 -18.75 10.19 6.16
N VAL A 22 -18.09 11.33 5.99
CA VAL A 22 -17.94 11.94 4.67
C VAL A 22 -16.74 11.25 4.05
N ASP A 23 -17.00 10.71 2.88
CA ASP A 23 -16.06 9.93 2.10
C ASP A 23 -15.34 10.88 1.13
N TYR A 24 -14.01 10.94 1.21
CA TYR A 24 -13.14 11.80 0.42
C TYR A 24 -12.40 10.97 -0.63
N ALA A 25 -12.19 11.57 -1.81
CA ALA A 25 -11.38 10.94 -2.85
C ALA A 25 -9.91 10.87 -2.43
N GLN A 26 -9.31 9.70 -2.59
CA GLN A 26 -7.93 9.42 -2.22
C GLN A 26 -7.15 8.95 -3.45
N TYR A 27 -5.89 9.40 -3.52
CA TYR A 27 -5.00 9.16 -4.65
C TYR A 27 -3.63 8.71 -4.12
N ALA A 28 -3.08 7.67 -4.72
CA ALA A 28 -1.70 7.28 -4.50
C ALA A 28 -0.99 7.02 -5.82
N GLU A 29 0.15 7.67 -6.01
CA GLU A 29 1.08 7.41 -7.10
C GLU A 29 2.17 6.46 -6.61
N PHE A 30 2.31 5.30 -7.23
CA PHE A 30 3.39 4.36 -6.94
C PHE A 30 4.40 4.38 -8.07
N HIS A 31 5.61 4.82 -7.76
CA HIS A 31 6.74 4.94 -8.69
C HIS A 31 7.80 3.89 -8.36
N TYR A 32 8.22 3.16 -9.39
CA TYR A 32 9.34 2.24 -9.36
C TYR A 32 10.45 2.77 -10.24
N LEU A 33 11.56 3.14 -9.61
CA LEU A 33 12.77 3.63 -10.27
C LEU A 33 13.81 2.52 -10.34
N ASN A 34 14.53 2.45 -11.45
CA ASN A 34 15.61 1.49 -11.63
C ASN A 34 16.96 2.20 -11.67
N SER A 35 17.68 2.26 -10.55
CA SER A 35 19.05 2.78 -10.52
C SER A 35 20.11 1.70 -10.79
N THR A 36 19.70 0.49 -11.16
CA THR A 36 20.61 -0.60 -11.50
C THR A 36 21.01 -0.56 -12.97
N SER A 37 22.12 -1.23 -13.28
CA SER A 37 22.58 -1.53 -14.63
C SER A 37 21.80 -2.66 -15.32
N LYS A 38 20.78 -3.23 -14.65
CA LYS A 38 20.01 -4.39 -15.10
C LYS A 38 18.57 -3.99 -15.39
N LYS A 39 17.93 -4.69 -16.34
CA LYS A 39 16.49 -4.56 -16.57
C LYS A 39 15.73 -5.21 -15.42
N ILE A 40 14.72 -4.50 -14.89
CA ILE A 40 13.79 -5.05 -13.91
C ILE A 40 12.57 -5.58 -14.64
N VAL A 41 12.13 -6.79 -14.30
CA VAL A 41 10.90 -7.37 -14.82
C VAL A 41 10.10 -7.93 -13.65
N MET A 42 8.91 -7.39 -13.44
CA MET A 42 7.91 -7.99 -12.56
C MET A 42 6.92 -8.76 -13.43
N ASP A 43 6.82 -10.07 -13.19
CA ASP A 43 5.84 -10.94 -13.80
C ASP A 43 4.98 -11.58 -12.71
N TYR A 44 4.05 -10.79 -12.17
CA TYR A 44 3.10 -11.24 -11.15
C TYR A 44 1.71 -11.41 -11.79
N PRO A 45 0.89 -12.41 -11.41
CA PRO A 45 -0.35 -12.75 -12.11
C PRO A 45 -1.31 -11.57 -12.38
N LYS A 46 -1.33 -10.56 -11.51
CA LYS A 46 -2.19 -9.37 -11.63
C LYS A 46 -1.49 -8.12 -12.18
N LYS A 47 -0.15 -8.09 -12.19
CA LYS A 47 0.66 -6.93 -12.58
C LYS A 47 1.92 -7.40 -13.29
N LYS A 48 2.08 -6.97 -14.54
CA LYS A 48 3.28 -7.20 -15.33
C LYS A 48 3.85 -5.85 -15.77
N PHE A 49 5.12 -5.61 -15.47
CA PHE A 49 5.82 -4.43 -15.96
C PHE A 49 7.31 -4.72 -16.11
N ALA A 50 7.95 -3.89 -16.92
CA ALA A 50 9.40 -3.87 -17.06
C ALA A 50 9.91 -2.45 -16.91
N ILE A 51 11.08 -2.33 -16.30
CA ILE A 51 11.77 -1.04 -16.08
C ILE A 51 13.15 -1.16 -16.70
N GLU A 52 13.44 -0.31 -17.67
CA GLU A 52 14.75 -0.30 -18.33
C GLU A 52 15.87 0.10 -17.35
N ALA A 53 17.08 -0.38 -17.63
CA ALA A 53 18.27 -0.09 -16.83
C ALA A 53 18.61 1.42 -16.82
N ASN A 54 19.40 1.83 -15.83
CA ASN A 54 20.02 3.16 -15.76
C ASN A 54 19.04 4.34 -15.73
N GLY A 55 18.06 4.29 -14.84
CA GLY A 55 17.12 5.38 -14.56
C GLY A 55 15.73 5.20 -15.17
N GLY A 56 15.41 4.01 -15.68
CA GLY A 56 14.04 3.72 -16.11
C GLY A 56 13.04 3.86 -14.97
N GLU A 57 11.79 4.16 -15.32
CA GLU A 57 10.69 4.32 -14.38
C GLU A 57 9.45 3.56 -14.85
N TYR A 58 8.73 2.98 -13.90
CA TYR A 58 7.34 2.55 -14.08
C TYR A 58 6.50 3.14 -12.97
N PHE A 59 5.34 3.68 -13.29
CA PHE A 59 4.41 4.17 -12.27
C PHE A 59 2.98 3.75 -12.56
N PHE A 60 2.17 3.75 -11.50
CA PHE A 60 0.73 3.59 -11.61
C PHE A 60 0.03 4.34 -10.49
N GLU A 61 -1.24 4.67 -10.74
CA GLU A 61 -2.11 5.33 -9.77
C GLU A 61 -3.05 4.32 -9.12
N VAL A 62 -3.34 4.54 -7.84
CA VAL A 62 -4.41 3.90 -7.09
C VAL A 62 -5.38 4.98 -6.64
N ARG A 63 -6.66 4.74 -6.88
CA ARG A 63 -7.74 5.63 -6.46
C ARG A 63 -8.63 4.91 -5.48
N GLY A 64 -9.02 5.63 -4.43
CA GLY A 64 -9.85 5.11 -3.36
C GLY A 64 -10.80 6.16 -2.83
N ILE A 65 -11.62 5.72 -1.89
CA ILE A 65 -12.53 6.57 -1.13
C ILE A 65 -12.27 6.26 0.34
N GLY A 66 -12.10 7.29 1.18
CA GLY A 66 -11.81 7.09 2.59
C GLY A 66 -11.93 8.36 3.42
N PRO A 67 -11.42 8.36 4.67
CA PRO A 67 -11.45 9.53 5.53
C PRO A 67 -10.66 10.70 4.93
N GLU A 68 -11.03 11.92 5.33
CA GLU A 68 -10.38 13.18 4.92
C GLU A 68 -8.87 13.17 5.14
N SER A 69 -8.44 12.66 6.30
CA SER A 69 -7.04 12.49 6.65
C SER A 69 -6.70 11.01 6.67
N ILE A 70 -5.63 10.65 5.96
CA ILE A 70 -5.14 9.29 5.83
C ILE A 70 -3.62 9.27 6.03
N SER A 71 -3.12 8.32 6.82
CA SER A 71 -1.68 8.10 6.95
C SER A 71 -1.15 7.29 5.76
N PRO A 72 0.12 7.45 5.38
CA PRO A 72 0.72 6.64 4.32
C PRO A 72 0.61 5.13 4.56
N ASP A 73 0.69 4.68 5.83
CA ASP A 73 0.52 3.27 6.23
C ASP A 73 -0.81 2.66 5.81
N SER A 74 -1.82 3.51 5.61
CA SER A 74 -3.11 3.06 5.14
C SER A 74 -3.01 2.52 3.70
N TYR A 75 -2.02 2.90 2.89
CA TYR A 75 -1.91 2.46 1.49
C TYR A 75 -1.22 1.10 1.29
N ASN A 76 -0.92 0.35 2.36
CA ASN A 76 -0.37 -1.00 2.24
C ASN A 76 -1.27 -1.96 1.42
N PHE A 77 -2.58 -1.72 1.36
CA PHE A 77 -3.51 -2.48 0.50
C PHE A 77 -3.47 -2.07 -0.99
N GLY A 78 -2.96 -0.86 -1.29
CA GLY A 78 -2.86 -0.31 -2.64
C GLY A 78 -1.59 -0.71 -3.38
N LEU A 79 -0.68 -1.40 -2.69
CA LEU A 79 0.51 -1.97 -3.31
C LEU A 79 0.08 -2.91 -4.45
N PRO A 80 0.84 -2.97 -5.56
CA PRO A 80 0.49 -3.80 -6.71
C PRO A 80 0.51 -5.29 -6.37
N ILE A 81 1.06 -5.62 -5.21
CA ILE A 81 1.04 -6.94 -4.58
C ILE A 81 -0.02 -6.87 -3.49
N ASN A 82 -1.20 -7.39 -3.82
CA ASN A 82 -2.33 -7.38 -2.89
C ASN A 82 -2.08 -8.42 -1.78
N LEU A 83 -1.76 -7.94 -0.57
CA LEU A 83 -1.61 -8.74 0.65
C LEU A 83 -2.98 -9.01 1.32
N THR A 84 -3.91 -9.64 0.60
CA THR A 84 -4.94 -10.38 1.35
C THR A 84 -4.22 -11.48 2.14
N GLU A 85 -4.69 -11.85 3.35
CA GLU A 85 -4.02 -12.83 4.22
C GLU A 85 -3.68 -14.16 3.51
N GLU A 86 -4.46 -14.55 2.50
CA GLU A 86 -4.26 -15.75 1.68
C GLU A 86 -3.16 -15.62 0.59
N ASN A 87 -2.63 -14.41 0.34
CA ASN A 87 -1.68 -14.09 -0.73
C ASN A 87 -0.38 -13.45 -0.21
N ARG A 88 0.06 -13.74 1.03
CA ARG A 88 1.41 -13.42 1.54
C ARG A 88 2.51 -14.23 0.85
N ILE A 89 2.40 -14.40 -0.45
CA ILE A 89 3.39 -15.06 -1.27
C ILE A 89 4.54 -14.07 -1.46
N PRO A 90 5.80 -14.47 -1.25
CA PRO A 90 6.95 -13.65 -1.58
C PRO A 90 6.83 -13.13 -3.01
N VAL A 91 7.15 -11.85 -3.21
CA VAL A 91 7.10 -11.26 -4.55
C VAL A 91 8.44 -11.47 -5.18
N THR A 92 8.45 -12.21 -6.28
CA THR A 92 9.64 -12.43 -7.08
C THR A 92 9.71 -11.39 -8.18
N ILE A 93 10.75 -10.56 -8.14
CA ILE A 93 11.08 -9.58 -9.17
C ILE A 93 12.38 -10.01 -9.84
N LYS A 94 12.39 -10.11 -11.16
CA LYS A 94 13.59 -10.41 -11.91
C LYS A 94 14.43 -9.14 -12.09
N ILE A 95 15.70 -9.20 -11.72
CA ILE A 95 16.70 -8.14 -11.89
C ILE A 95 17.83 -8.73 -12.73
N GLY A 96 17.81 -8.49 -14.04
CA GLY A 96 18.73 -9.13 -14.98
C GLY A 96 18.50 -10.65 -15.04
N ASP A 97 19.50 -11.43 -14.63
CA ASP A 97 19.49 -12.89 -14.55
C ASP A 97 19.11 -13.44 -13.17
N LYS A 98 19.04 -12.58 -12.15
CA LYS A 98 18.70 -12.93 -10.77
C LYS A 98 17.26 -12.57 -10.42
N CYS A 99 16.79 -13.12 -9.32
CA CYS A 99 15.49 -12.83 -8.75
C CYS A 99 15.63 -12.24 -7.34
N PHE A 100 15.14 -11.02 -7.19
CA PHE A 100 14.94 -10.38 -5.91
C PHE A 100 13.62 -10.88 -5.32
N ILE A 101 13.70 -11.45 -4.11
CA ILE A 101 12.54 -12.00 -3.40
C ILE A 101 12.18 -11.02 -2.29
N SER A 102 11.05 -10.34 -2.47
CA SER A 102 10.52 -9.39 -1.49
C SER A 102 9.59 -10.09 -0.51
N THR A 103 9.87 -9.98 0.78
CA THR A 103 9.01 -10.47 1.88
C THR A 103 8.66 -9.35 2.85
N GLU A 104 7.66 -9.55 3.72
CA GLU A 104 7.32 -8.56 4.77
C GLU A 104 8.49 -8.26 5.71
N THR A 105 9.40 -9.21 5.92
CA THR A 105 10.58 -9.09 6.79
C THR A 105 11.82 -8.58 6.08
N SER A 106 11.77 -8.38 4.75
CA SER A 106 12.90 -7.89 3.98
C SER A 106 13.11 -6.40 4.28
N GLU A 107 14.35 -6.01 4.56
CA GLU A 107 14.71 -4.60 4.83
C GLU A 107 14.30 -3.66 3.67
N HIS A 108 14.32 -4.18 2.43
CA HIS A 108 14.04 -3.42 1.22
C HIS A 108 12.86 -4.00 0.43
N THR A 109 11.66 -3.93 0.99
CA THR A 109 10.51 -4.68 0.49
C THR A 109 9.56 -3.84 -0.37
N LEU A 110 9.07 -4.40 -1.49
CA LEU A 110 7.88 -3.87 -2.18
C LEU A 110 6.58 -4.13 -1.39
N ILE A 111 6.74 -4.89 -0.31
CA ILE A 111 5.85 -5.34 0.76
C ILE A 111 5.04 -4.27 1.50
N ASN A 112 5.78 -3.21 1.80
CA ASN A 112 5.52 -2.32 2.92
C ASN A 112 5.88 -0.92 2.47
N VAL A 113 4.97 0.02 2.65
CA VAL A 113 5.18 1.42 2.27
C VAL A 113 6.36 2.07 2.99
N ASN A 114 6.81 1.53 4.12
CA ASN A 114 8.00 2.01 4.85
C ASN A 114 9.31 1.86 4.07
N SER A 115 9.36 0.95 3.09
CA SER A 115 10.51 0.82 2.19
C SER A 115 10.46 1.80 1.00
N TYR A 116 9.46 2.68 0.95
CA TYR A 116 9.31 3.69 -0.08
C TYR A 116 9.71 5.06 0.48
N LYS A 117 10.27 5.91 -0.38
CA LYS A 117 10.30 7.34 -0.12
C LYS A 117 8.88 7.88 -0.31
N ILE A 118 8.32 8.49 0.74
CA ILE A 118 6.94 8.97 0.76
C ILE A 118 6.93 10.49 0.65
N GLU A 119 6.15 11.01 -0.29
CA GLU A 119 5.99 12.45 -0.53
C GLU A 119 4.49 12.78 -0.51
N LYS A 120 4.08 13.71 0.37
CA LYS A 120 2.70 14.22 0.37
C LYS A 120 2.57 15.27 -0.72
N ILE A 121 1.72 15.01 -1.71
CA ILE A 121 1.45 15.98 -2.79
C ILE A 121 0.41 16.98 -2.32
N ASN A 122 -0.73 16.50 -1.80
CA ASN A 122 -1.78 17.30 -1.18
C ASN A 122 -2.62 16.45 -0.20
N GLU A 123 -3.72 16.98 0.32
CA GLU A 123 -4.59 16.22 1.23
C GLU A 123 -5.24 15.04 0.51
N GLY A 124 -5.08 13.84 1.06
CA GLY A 124 -5.56 12.61 0.42
C GLY A 124 -4.74 12.16 -0.80
N HIS A 125 -3.61 12.81 -1.12
CA HIS A 125 -2.74 12.44 -2.24
C HIS A 125 -1.27 12.23 -1.81
N TYR A 126 -0.79 11.01 -1.98
CA TYR A 126 0.59 10.63 -1.69
C TYR A 126 1.31 10.05 -2.91
N LYS A 127 2.61 10.30 -2.98
CA LYS A 127 3.53 9.65 -3.90
C LYS A 127 4.47 8.73 -3.12
N PHE A 128 4.56 7.49 -3.57
CA PHE A 128 5.41 6.44 -3.02
C PHE A 128 6.46 6.08 -4.06
N THR A 129 7.74 6.27 -3.75
CA THR A 129 8.83 5.95 -4.67
C THR A 129 9.69 4.84 -4.09
N TYR A 130 9.78 3.71 -4.79
CA TYR A 130 10.72 2.64 -4.49
C TYR A 130 11.80 2.60 -5.57
N THR A 131 13.06 2.55 -5.14
CA THR A 131 14.22 2.57 -6.03
C THR A 131 14.92 1.23 -5.96
N PHE A 132 14.92 0.49 -7.06
CA PHE A 132 15.77 -0.69 -7.22
C PHE A 132 17.22 -0.25 -7.34
N THR A 133 18.06 -0.74 -6.44
CA THR A 133 19.48 -0.41 -6.33
C THR A 133 20.38 -1.61 -6.64
N GLU A 134 21.67 -1.37 -6.87
CA GLU A 134 22.66 -2.44 -7.01
C GLU A 134 22.74 -3.33 -5.76
N ALA A 135 22.38 -2.80 -4.57
CA ALA A 135 22.29 -3.61 -3.37
C ALA A 135 21.16 -4.65 -3.45
N ASP A 136 20.03 -4.32 -4.10
CA ASP A 136 18.94 -5.28 -4.35
C ASP A 136 19.39 -6.39 -5.30
N TYR A 137 20.13 -6.04 -6.35
CA TYR A 137 20.71 -7.01 -7.27
C TYR A 137 21.76 -7.92 -6.59
N ASN A 138 22.58 -7.35 -5.72
CA ASN A 138 23.60 -8.11 -4.99
C ASN A 138 22.99 -9.09 -3.97
N ARG A 139 21.83 -8.76 -3.41
CA ARG A 139 21.04 -9.66 -2.55
C ARG A 139 20.18 -10.66 -3.32
N ALA A 140 19.92 -10.40 -4.60
CA ALA A 140 19.09 -11.28 -5.43
C ALA A 140 19.73 -12.67 -5.58
N VAL A 141 18.87 -13.68 -5.66
CA VAL A 141 19.25 -15.09 -5.75
C VAL A 141 19.01 -15.63 -7.16
N ASN A 142 19.41 -16.87 -7.42
CA ASN A 142 19.03 -17.54 -8.66
C ASN A 142 17.50 -17.66 -8.72
N CYS A 143 16.93 -17.35 -9.88
CA CYS A 143 15.49 -17.48 -10.08
C CYS A 143 15.04 -18.94 -9.91
N PRO A 144 13.91 -19.18 -9.21
CA PRO A 144 13.31 -20.51 -9.08
C PRO A 144 12.75 -21.04 -10.40
#